data_AF-A0A956ITL4-F1
#
_entry.id   AF-A0A956ITL4-F1
#
_cell.length_a   1.000
_cell.length_b   1.000
_cell.length_c   1.000
_cell.angle_alpha   90.00
_cell.angle_beta   90.00
_cell.angle_gamma   90.00
#
_symmetry.space_group_name_H-M   'P 1'
#
loop_
_entity.id
_entity.type
_entity.pdbx_description
1 polymer ?
#
loop_
_entity_poly.entity_id
_entity_poly.type
_entity_poly.pdbx_seq_one_letter_code
_entity_poly.pdbx_strand_id
1 'polypeptide(L)'
;MKHRIRVGTGVVLALILGIACGESREEQLKRQLGYTNEKTERKPIEDASVPAHPDQDELRPLLSKIYSHERIPGVVEEDILPQNPRYPYELQAGVLSVVKIPKGASKEEKMKAIILGTAEADAWVFRKTARRDYAQLIHKVKYGFGDETKEQILRGYADLKLLSFFNSPEADAAIGELQGDAQKVAKAMKDDYVTNRDKYWGEWMAVKMYARRAVSGDEPYRSLLRQLAKDLGTVEVKPRSFQDSVDAPFKQWAAEIEKNEELLIKLTNYRELRERVDFLGDTHAVWAIEGSDLIPEKAKGLKPEKSTGYAVLREDLGSGYNELTFVFDKKLSGAKLKRAFLHSLIYRQLLTDFQLLATAGGDWAERNPDGTVVNNTSIVPDEYDPLYARCGADGALDSLIIGFSGDFPILNGVPVNQKNPEKIISDGHKCVVEGGKPKIYVPAKDDEFDMEGPAPASRLALFQMLARFEKIDVNMAGMGDDAKRTEEDDAIDDAEKLLKELKKKQEAEKKARGD
;
A
#
# COMPACT_ATOMS: atom_id res chain seq x y z
N MET A 1 -50.88 48.02 9.33
CA MET A 1 -50.56 47.63 10.73
C MET A 1 -49.80 46.31 10.70
N LYS A 2 -48.63 46.26 11.36
CA LYS A 2 -47.78 45.12 11.81
C LYS A 2 -48.07 43.73 11.18
N HIS A 3 -47.12 42.94 10.66
CA HIS A 3 -45.72 42.65 11.01
C HIS A 3 -45.05 41.89 9.84
N ARG A 4 -43.71 41.93 9.73
CA ARG A 4 -42.85 40.72 9.73
C ARG A 4 -41.37 41.08 9.83
N ILE A 5 -40.69 40.25 10.62
CA ILE A 5 -39.28 40.31 11.04
C ILE A 5 -38.43 39.56 10.00
N ARG A 6 -37.28 40.14 9.62
CA ARG A 6 -36.14 39.41 9.05
C ARG A 6 -34.96 39.58 10.01
N VAL A 7 -34.43 38.47 10.49
CA VAL A 7 -33.16 38.40 11.21
C VAL A 7 -32.07 38.20 10.15
N GLY A 8 -31.15 39.14 10.06
CA GLY A 8 -29.84 38.97 9.47
C GLY A 8 -28.86 39.53 10.47
N THR A 9 -28.01 38.68 11.06
CA THR A 9 -26.97 39.13 11.98
C THR A 9 -25.63 38.87 11.32
N GLY A 10 -25.07 39.95 10.76
CA GLY A 10 -23.68 40.03 10.37
C GLY A 10 -22.78 40.17 11.59
N VAL A 11 -21.55 39.72 11.39
CA VAL A 11 -20.36 39.83 12.22
C VAL A 11 -20.17 41.24 12.77
N VAL A 12 -19.93 41.36 14.08
CA VAL A 12 -19.28 42.54 14.68
C VAL A 12 -18.06 42.08 15.47
N LEU A 13 -16.91 42.50 14.96
CA LEU A 13 -15.59 42.48 15.56
C LEU A 13 -15.57 43.42 16.78
N ALA A 14 -15.12 42.94 17.94
CA ALA A 14 -14.74 43.79 19.06
C ALA A 14 -13.38 43.35 19.62
N LEU A 15 -12.33 44.00 19.11
CA LEU A 15 -11.01 44.06 19.71
C LEU A 15 -11.06 45.04 20.90
N ILE A 16 -10.75 44.56 22.11
CA ILE A 16 -10.20 45.40 23.17
C ILE A 16 -8.92 44.72 23.67
N LEU A 17 -7.80 45.39 23.37
CA LEU A 17 -6.47 45.13 23.88
C LEU A 17 -6.31 45.75 25.29
N GLY A 18 -5.68 45.00 26.18
CA GLY A 18 -5.26 45.43 27.52
C GLY A 18 -4.32 44.41 28.16
N ILE A 19 -3.05 44.47 27.74
CA ILE A 19 -1.85 43.78 28.24
C ILE A 19 -1.56 44.33 29.67
N ALA A 20 -1.15 43.63 30.73
CA ALA A 20 -0.28 42.46 30.90
C ALA A 20 -0.55 41.76 32.25
N CYS A 21 -0.42 40.43 32.28
CA CYS A 21 0.35 39.69 33.29
C CYS A 21 0.29 38.18 32.97
N GLY A 22 1.39 37.66 32.42
CA GLY A 22 1.87 36.32 32.80
C GLY A 22 1.56 35.11 31.94
N GLU A 23 0.73 35.18 30.90
CA GLU A 23 0.54 33.99 30.03
C GLU A 23 1.63 33.92 28.96
N SER A 24 2.44 32.87 29.01
CA SER A 24 3.43 32.55 27.99
C SER A 24 2.73 32.14 26.68
N ARG A 25 3.40 32.36 25.53
CA ARG A 25 2.94 31.88 24.22
C ARG A 25 2.66 30.37 24.22
N GLU A 26 3.33 29.62 25.09
CA GLU A 26 3.12 28.19 25.34
C GLU A 26 1.78 27.88 26.00
N GLU A 27 1.30 28.71 26.93
CA GLU A 27 0.00 28.56 27.59
C GLU A 27 -1.17 28.89 26.65
N GLN A 28 -1.02 29.88 25.78
CA GLN A 28 -2.00 30.18 24.73
C GLN A 28 -2.07 29.05 23.68
N LEU A 29 -0.93 28.44 23.34
CA LEU A 29 -0.85 27.27 22.45
C LEU A 29 -1.47 26.02 23.10
N LYS A 30 -1.20 25.73 24.37
CA LYS A 30 -1.80 24.61 25.12
C LYS A 30 -3.33 24.71 25.17
N ARG A 31 -3.87 25.92 25.31
CA ARG A 31 -5.31 26.16 25.32
C ARG A 31 -5.97 25.99 23.95
N GLN A 32 -5.31 26.40 22.86
CA GLN A 32 -5.83 26.25 21.50
C GLN A 32 -5.68 24.82 20.93
N LEU A 33 -4.67 24.07 21.38
CA LEU A 33 -4.43 22.67 21.00
C LEU A 33 -5.19 21.65 21.87
N GLY A 34 -5.99 22.10 22.86
CA GLY A 34 -6.74 21.20 23.73
C GLY A 34 -5.90 20.47 24.78
N TYR A 35 -4.67 20.93 25.04
CA TYR A 35 -3.87 20.50 26.19
C TYR A 35 -4.34 21.23 27.45
N THR A 36 -5.55 20.93 27.93
CA THR A 36 -5.76 20.95 29.37
C THR A 36 -4.86 19.88 29.95
N ASN A 37 -3.87 20.29 30.76
CA ASN A 37 -3.22 19.42 31.76
C ASN A 37 -4.22 19.00 32.85
N GLU A 38 -5.49 18.80 32.53
CA GLU A 38 -6.14 17.65 33.10
C GLU A 38 -5.33 16.48 32.56
N LYS A 39 -4.57 15.84 33.45
CA LYS A 39 -4.73 14.39 33.48
C LYS A 39 -6.24 14.18 33.55
N THR A 40 -6.91 14.11 32.40
CA THR A 40 -7.70 12.94 32.16
C THR A 40 -6.68 11.86 32.42
N GLU A 41 -6.67 11.38 33.68
CA GLU A 41 -6.58 9.96 33.88
C GLU A 41 -7.47 9.45 32.76
N ARG A 42 -6.84 8.97 31.68
CA ARG A 42 -7.47 7.93 30.89
C ARG A 42 -7.86 7.01 32.02
N LYS A 43 -9.15 7.01 32.38
CA LYS A 43 -9.67 5.98 33.26
C LYS A 43 -9.01 4.75 32.68
N PRO A 44 -8.14 4.04 33.44
CA PRO A 44 -7.57 2.80 32.92
C PRO A 44 -8.76 2.13 32.28
N ILE A 45 -8.70 1.88 30.96
CA ILE A 45 -9.85 1.34 30.23
C ILE A 45 -10.31 0.25 31.15
N GLU A 46 -11.47 0.45 31.79
CA GLU A 46 -11.88 -0.47 32.85
C GLU A 46 -11.82 -1.79 32.13
N ASP A 47 -10.95 -2.66 32.63
CA ASP A 47 -10.72 -3.95 32.05
C ASP A 47 -12.03 -4.67 32.30
N ALA A 48 -13.02 -4.37 31.46
CA ALA A 48 -14.26 -5.08 31.34
C ALA A 48 -13.79 -6.38 30.74
N SER A 49 -13.24 -7.23 31.63
CA SER A 49 -12.86 -8.58 31.30
C SER A 49 -14.18 -9.20 30.89
N VAL A 50 -14.41 -9.25 29.57
CA VAL A 50 -15.47 -10.04 28.99
C VAL A 50 -15.30 -11.42 29.64
N PRO A 51 -16.28 -11.90 30.42
CA PRO A 51 -16.16 -13.18 31.09
C PRO A 51 -15.81 -14.24 30.05
N ALA A 52 -14.94 -15.18 30.42
CA ALA A 52 -14.51 -16.22 29.50
C ALA A 52 -15.74 -17.00 28.99
N HIS A 53 -15.90 -17.04 27.68
CA HIS A 53 -17.02 -17.76 27.06
C HIS A 53 -16.72 -19.27 27.08
N PRO A 54 -17.67 -20.15 27.44
CA PRO A 54 -17.40 -21.59 27.53
C PRO A 54 -16.80 -22.19 26.26
N ASP A 55 -17.35 -21.87 25.08
CA ASP A 55 -16.82 -22.35 23.81
C ASP A 55 -15.43 -21.78 23.47
N GLN A 56 -15.10 -20.58 23.97
CA GLN A 56 -13.78 -19.98 23.80
C GLN A 56 -12.73 -20.71 24.64
N ASP A 57 -13.08 -21.08 25.87
CA ASP A 57 -12.18 -21.83 26.75
C ASP A 57 -11.94 -23.24 26.22
N GLU A 58 -12.95 -23.91 25.67
CA GLU A 58 -12.80 -25.19 24.97
C GLU A 58 -11.84 -25.08 23.76
N LEU A 59 -11.84 -23.95 23.06
CA LEU A 59 -10.98 -23.71 21.89
C LEU A 59 -9.61 -23.12 22.22
N ARG A 60 -9.34 -22.77 23.49
CA ARG A 60 -8.14 -22.01 23.90
C ARG A 60 -6.81 -22.58 23.38
N PRO A 61 -6.55 -23.90 23.38
CA PRO A 61 -5.31 -24.46 22.81
C PRO A 61 -5.08 -24.04 21.35
N LEU A 62 -6.15 -24.00 20.55
CA LEU A 62 -6.12 -23.56 19.15
C LEU A 62 -6.00 -22.04 19.01
N LEU A 63 -6.86 -21.29 19.72
CA LEU A 63 -6.93 -19.83 19.58
C LEU A 63 -5.62 -19.14 19.96
N SER A 64 -4.92 -19.68 20.97
CA SER A 64 -3.60 -19.18 21.41
C SER A 64 -2.49 -19.33 20.37
N LYS A 65 -2.66 -20.22 19.38
CA LYS A 65 -1.72 -20.41 18.26
C LYS A 65 -2.08 -19.57 17.04
N ILE A 66 -3.38 -19.32 16.84
CA ILE A 66 -3.86 -18.43 15.78
C ILE A 66 -3.53 -16.97 16.10
N TYR A 67 -3.76 -16.54 17.34
CA TYR A 67 -3.63 -15.14 17.74
C TYR A 67 -2.22 -14.79 18.22
N SER A 68 -1.60 -13.75 17.67
CA SER A 68 -0.20 -13.39 17.96
C SER A 68 0.04 -12.66 19.29
N HIS A 69 -0.99 -12.41 20.10
CA HIS A 69 -0.86 -11.75 21.40
C HIS A 69 -1.31 -12.68 22.54
N GLU A 70 -0.78 -12.49 23.75
CA GLU A 70 -1.01 -13.39 24.89
C GLU A 70 -2.49 -13.45 25.32
N ARG A 71 -3.18 -12.32 25.24
CA ARG A 71 -4.60 -12.19 25.56
C ARG A 71 -5.46 -12.35 24.31
N ILE A 72 -6.10 -13.51 24.14
CA ILE A 72 -7.06 -13.77 23.07
C ILE A 72 -8.27 -12.81 23.12
N PRO A 73 -8.92 -12.49 21.98
CA PRO A 73 -10.08 -11.60 21.91
C PRO A 73 -11.23 -12.08 22.81
N GLY A 74 -11.97 -11.17 23.45
CA GLY A 74 -13.18 -11.56 24.20
C GLY A 74 -14.29 -12.09 23.28
N VAL A 75 -15.21 -12.91 23.80
CA VAL A 75 -16.36 -13.41 23.03
C VAL A 75 -17.67 -13.04 23.74
N VAL A 76 -18.62 -12.47 22.99
CA VAL A 76 -19.95 -12.12 23.50
C VAL A 76 -21.05 -12.60 22.57
N GLU A 77 -22.17 -13.05 23.14
CA GLU A 77 -23.37 -13.37 22.38
C GLU A 77 -24.27 -12.12 22.24
N GLU A 78 -24.51 -11.70 21.01
CA GLU A 78 -25.33 -10.52 20.68
C GLU A 78 -26.39 -10.85 19.62
N ASP A 79 -27.41 -10.00 19.52
CA ASP A 79 -28.43 -10.08 18.47
C ASP A 79 -27.88 -9.46 17.17
N ILE A 80 -26.94 -10.16 16.54
CA ILE A 80 -26.31 -9.77 15.27
C ILE A 80 -26.92 -10.55 14.11
N LEU A 81 -26.94 -9.93 12.93
CA LEU A 81 -27.35 -10.55 11.67
C LEU A 81 -26.20 -10.44 10.67
N PRO A 82 -25.25 -11.40 10.69
CA PRO A 82 -24.08 -11.36 9.82
C PRO A 82 -24.52 -11.32 8.36
N GLN A 83 -24.02 -10.34 7.59
CA GLN A 83 -24.40 -10.16 6.19
C GLN A 83 -23.93 -11.31 5.29
N ASN A 84 -22.90 -12.04 5.70
CA ASN A 84 -22.37 -13.18 4.98
C ASN A 84 -22.44 -14.45 5.85
N PRO A 85 -23.22 -15.48 5.45
CA PRO A 85 -23.36 -16.73 6.20
C PRO A 85 -22.03 -17.48 6.44
N ARG A 86 -21.00 -17.23 5.61
CA ARG A 86 -19.66 -17.81 5.80
C ARG A 86 -18.93 -17.25 7.01
N TYR A 87 -19.21 -16.00 7.38
CA TYR A 87 -18.59 -15.30 8.50
C TYR A 87 -19.68 -14.99 9.53
N PRO A 88 -20.11 -15.97 10.34
CA PRO A 88 -21.21 -15.82 11.28
C PRO A 88 -20.79 -15.07 12.56
N TYR A 89 -20.10 -13.94 12.42
CA TYR A 89 -19.68 -13.07 13.52
C TYR A 89 -19.60 -11.61 13.08
N GLU A 90 -19.58 -10.73 14.07
CA GLU A 90 -19.12 -9.34 13.91
C GLU A 90 -17.89 -9.13 14.80
N LEU A 91 -16.94 -8.32 14.33
CA LEU A 91 -15.74 -7.99 15.08
C LEU A 91 -15.80 -6.56 15.59
N GLN A 92 -15.75 -6.38 16.90
CA GLN A 92 -15.34 -5.10 17.48
C GLN A 92 -13.82 -5.01 17.38
N ALA A 93 -13.34 -4.30 16.35
CA ALA A 93 -11.93 -4.16 16.03
C ALA A 93 -11.13 -3.36 17.07
N GLY A 94 -9.85 -3.72 17.24
CA GLY A 94 -8.88 -3.00 18.05
C GLY A 94 -7.93 -3.91 18.83
N VAL A 95 -7.00 -3.33 19.59
CA VAL A 95 -6.03 -4.09 20.41
C VAL A 95 -6.73 -4.98 21.45
N LEU A 96 -7.90 -4.55 21.93
CA LEU A 96 -8.80 -5.34 22.78
C LEU A 96 -10.02 -5.76 21.98
N SER A 97 -9.79 -6.55 20.92
CA SER A 97 -10.85 -7.01 20.04
C SER A 97 -11.88 -7.87 20.79
N VAL A 98 -13.15 -7.77 20.39
CA VAL A 98 -14.23 -8.62 20.88
C VAL A 98 -14.96 -9.24 19.70
N VAL A 99 -15.06 -10.57 19.69
CA VAL A 99 -15.82 -11.34 18.70
C VAL A 99 -17.26 -11.45 19.18
N LYS A 100 -18.18 -10.91 18.39
CA LYS A 100 -19.62 -10.99 18.63
C LYS A 100 -20.18 -12.16 17.84
N ILE A 101 -20.88 -13.06 18.50
CA ILE A 101 -21.52 -14.23 17.89
C ILE A 101 -23.04 -14.16 18.02
N PRO A 102 -23.82 -14.74 17.08
CA PRO A 102 -25.27 -14.65 17.11
C PRO A 102 -25.87 -15.43 18.29
N LYS A 103 -26.80 -14.81 19.01
CA LYS A 103 -27.63 -15.52 20.00
C LYS A 103 -28.43 -16.64 19.34
N GLY A 104 -28.47 -17.79 19.99
CA GLY A 104 -29.23 -18.95 19.52
C GLY A 104 -28.59 -19.75 18.38
N ALA A 105 -27.38 -19.39 17.93
CA ALA A 105 -26.60 -20.23 17.02
C ALA A 105 -26.24 -21.57 17.66
N SER A 106 -26.08 -22.61 16.84
CA SER A 106 -25.61 -23.92 17.30
C SER A 106 -24.19 -23.85 17.86
N LYS A 107 -23.82 -24.80 18.72
CA LYS A 107 -22.46 -24.86 19.29
C LYS A 107 -21.38 -24.91 18.21
N GLU A 108 -21.62 -25.65 17.12
CA GLU A 108 -20.73 -25.72 15.96
C GLU A 108 -20.57 -24.35 15.27
N GLU A 109 -21.67 -23.65 15.00
CA GLU A 109 -21.64 -22.32 14.37
C GLU A 109 -20.90 -21.31 15.25
N LYS A 110 -21.14 -21.35 16.57
CA LYS A 110 -20.44 -20.49 17.55
C LYS A 110 -18.94 -20.75 17.55
N MET A 111 -18.52 -22.02 17.61
CA MET A 111 -17.11 -22.38 17.58
C MET A 111 -16.41 -21.95 16.29
N LYS A 112 -17.07 -22.15 15.14
CA LYS A 112 -16.57 -21.69 13.83
C LYS A 112 -16.43 -20.16 13.80
N ALA A 113 -17.43 -19.44 14.31
CA ALA A 113 -17.44 -17.99 14.42
C ALA A 113 -16.27 -17.47 15.28
N ILE A 114 -16.00 -18.12 16.41
CA ILE A 114 -14.90 -17.76 17.32
C ILE A 114 -13.54 -17.97 16.65
N ILE A 115 -13.33 -19.09 15.94
CA ILE A 115 -12.07 -19.37 15.24
C ILE A 115 -11.82 -18.31 14.15
N LEU A 116 -12.81 -18.04 13.30
CA LEU A 116 -12.72 -17.03 12.24
C LEU A 116 -12.50 -15.62 12.81
N GLY A 117 -13.31 -15.22 13.79
CA GLY A 117 -13.22 -13.90 14.42
C GLY A 117 -11.88 -13.68 15.13
N THR A 118 -11.30 -14.73 15.72
CA THR A 118 -9.96 -14.68 16.32
C THR A 118 -8.87 -14.48 15.27
N ALA A 119 -8.97 -15.17 14.13
CA ALA A 119 -8.05 -14.97 13.00
C ALA A 119 -8.16 -13.57 12.38
N GLU A 120 -9.37 -13.00 12.27
CA GLU A 120 -9.55 -11.61 11.83
C GLU A 120 -8.98 -10.60 12.84
N ALA A 121 -9.26 -10.80 14.13
CA ALA A 121 -8.77 -9.96 15.22
C ALA A 121 -7.25 -9.86 15.25
N ASP A 122 -6.54 -10.93 14.84
CA ASP A 122 -5.08 -10.96 14.77
C ASP A 122 -4.51 -9.84 13.91
N ALA A 123 -5.28 -9.32 12.94
CA ALA A 123 -4.84 -8.20 12.12
C ALA A 123 -4.64 -6.91 12.93
N TRP A 124 -5.38 -6.76 14.03
CA TRP A 124 -5.38 -5.58 14.90
C TRP A 124 -4.35 -5.65 16.04
N VAL A 125 -3.61 -6.75 16.13
CA VAL A 125 -2.51 -6.89 17.10
C VAL A 125 -1.38 -5.91 16.76
N PHE A 126 -0.91 -5.18 17.77
CA PHE A 126 0.22 -4.27 17.62
C PHE A 126 1.49 -5.02 17.22
N ARG A 127 2.13 -4.57 16.15
CA ARG A 127 3.40 -5.12 15.65
C ARG A 127 4.44 -4.02 15.57
N LYS A 128 5.56 -4.18 16.29
CA LYS A 128 6.66 -3.20 16.30
C LYS A 128 7.28 -2.98 14.92
N THR A 129 7.15 -3.97 14.03
CA THR A 129 7.67 -3.94 12.67
C THR A 129 6.66 -3.38 11.66
N ALA A 130 5.43 -3.07 12.06
CA ALA A 130 4.46 -2.39 11.19
C ALA A 130 4.99 -0.99 10.85
N ARG A 131 4.88 -0.60 9.58
CA ARG A 131 5.23 0.73 9.10
C ARG A 131 4.08 1.71 9.35
N ARG A 132 2.84 1.28 9.16
CA ARG A 132 1.64 2.11 9.40
C ARG A 132 0.72 1.43 10.40
N ASP A 133 -0.07 2.25 11.10
CA ASP A 133 -1.17 1.73 11.88
C ASP A 133 -2.16 1.03 10.95
N TYR A 134 -2.48 -0.21 11.27
CA TYR A 134 -3.41 -1.02 10.50
C TYR A 134 -4.77 -0.33 10.35
N ALA A 135 -5.21 0.39 11.39
CA ALA A 135 -6.46 1.16 11.34
C ALA A 135 -6.43 2.22 10.22
N GLN A 136 -5.30 2.93 10.07
CA GLN A 136 -5.13 3.94 9.02
C GLN A 136 -5.15 3.32 7.62
N LEU A 137 -4.48 2.18 7.46
CA LEU A 137 -4.46 1.45 6.18
C LEU A 137 -5.87 1.02 5.75
N ILE A 138 -6.64 0.45 6.67
CA ILE A 138 -8.01 0.00 6.42
C ILE A 138 -8.97 1.17 6.20
N HIS A 139 -8.80 2.29 6.92
CA HIS A 139 -9.57 3.51 6.67
C HIS A 139 -9.27 4.12 5.30
N LYS A 140 -8.01 4.08 4.84
CA LYS A 140 -7.65 4.52 3.50
C LYS A 140 -8.36 3.69 2.43
N VAL A 141 -8.46 2.37 2.62
CA VAL A 141 -9.28 1.50 1.75
C VAL A 141 -10.74 1.91 1.81
N LYS A 142 -11.31 2.07 3.01
CA LYS A 142 -12.72 2.48 3.19
C LYS A 142 -13.06 3.76 2.43
N TYR A 143 -12.25 4.81 2.61
CA TYR A 143 -12.53 6.10 1.97
C TYR A 143 -12.24 6.08 0.47
N GLY A 144 -11.34 5.23 -0.01
CA GLY A 144 -11.06 5.08 -1.44
C GLY A 144 -12.07 4.18 -2.17
N PHE A 145 -12.57 3.12 -1.52
CA PHE A 145 -13.24 1.99 -2.19
C PHE A 145 -14.47 1.45 -1.44
N GLY A 146 -14.94 2.13 -0.39
CA GLY A 146 -16.16 1.78 0.34
C GLY A 146 -16.00 0.71 1.42
N ASP A 147 -17.07 0.53 2.20
CA ASP A 147 -17.12 -0.40 3.33
C ASP A 147 -17.11 -1.88 2.90
N GLU A 148 -17.68 -2.22 1.74
CA GLU A 148 -17.69 -3.60 1.22
C GLU A 148 -16.26 -4.10 0.93
N THR A 149 -15.46 -3.32 0.21
CA THR A 149 -14.05 -3.64 -0.07
C THR A 149 -13.25 -3.77 1.21
N LYS A 150 -13.48 -2.87 2.16
CA LYS A 150 -12.86 -2.92 3.50
C LYS A 150 -13.17 -4.24 4.21
N GLU A 151 -14.43 -4.68 4.20
CA GLU A 151 -14.84 -5.95 4.81
C GLU A 151 -14.24 -7.18 4.10
N GLN A 152 -14.15 -7.15 2.77
CA GLN A 152 -13.49 -8.22 2.00
C GLN A 152 -12.01 -8.37 2.39
N ILE A 153 -11.30 -7.27 2.61
CA ILE A 153 -9.90 -7.28 3.07
C ILE A 153 -9.78 -7.87 4.46
N LEU A 154 -10.60 -7.41 5.40
CA LEU A 154 -10.59 -7.91 6.79
C LEU A 154 -10.84 -9.42 6.84
N ARG A 155 -11.88 -9.89 6.14
CA ARG A 155 -12.22 -11.32 6.05
C ARG A 155 -11.16 -12.12 5.29
N GLY A 156 -10.60 -11.56 4.22
CA GLY A 156 -9.51 -12.16 3.47
C GLY A 156 -8.27 -12.40 4.32
N TYR A 157 -7.93 -11.50 5.25
CA TYR A 157 -6.84 -11.76 6.21
C TYR A 157 -7.13 -12.95 7.11
N ALA A 158 -8.34 -13.04 7.65
CA ALA A 158 -8.72 -14.16 8.51
C ALA A 158 -8.54 -15.49 7.77
N ASP A 159 -9.00 -15.56 6.52
CA ASP A 159 -8.84 -16.74 5.67
C ASP A 159 -7.37 -17.06 5.39
N LEU A 160 -6.54 -16.06 5.04
CA LEU A 160 -5.11 -16.26 4.84
C LEU A 160 -4.40 -16.76 6.11
N LYS A 161 -4.77 -16.19 7.26
CA LYS A 161 -4.19 -16.55 8.55
C LYS A 161 -4.50 -18.01 8.89
N LEU A 162 -5.77 -18.41 8.75
CA LEU A 162 -6.18 -19.79 8.95
C LEU A 162 -5.59 -20.73 7.90
N LEU A 163 -5.47 -20.29 6.65
CA LEU A 163 -4.83 -21.06 5.59
C LEU A 163 -3.36 -21.36 5.95
N SER A 164 -2.62 -20.36 6.41
CA SER A 164 -1.23 -20.53 6.83
C SER A 164 -1.13 -21.45 8.05
N PHE A 165 -1.95 -21.20 9.07
CA PHE A 165 -1.94 -21.98 10.30
C PHE A 165 -2.32 -23.45 10.08
N PHE A 166 -3.43 -23.74 9.40
CA PHE A 166 -3.92 -25.11 9.20
C PHE A 166 -3.02 -25.95 8.29
N ASN A 167 -2.18 -25.33 7.47
CA ASN A 167 -1.13 -26.01 6.70
C ASN A 167 0.17 -26.23 7.50
N SER A 168 0.23 -25.82 8.78
CA SER A 168 1.43 -25.93 9.61
C SER A 168 1.37 -27.13 10.58
N PRO A 169 2.52 -27.70 10.98
CA PRO A 169 2.56 -28.77 12.00
C PRO A 169 1.97 -28.35 13.35
N GLU A 170 2.05 -27.06 13.68
CA GLU A 170 1.50 -26.50 14.91
C GLU A 170 -0.02 -26.64 15.00
N ALA A 171 -0.73 -26.62 13.86
CA ALA A 171 -2.16 -26.85 13.86
C ALA A 171 -2.53 -28.27 14.28
N ASP A 172 -1.78 -29.28 13.84
CA ASP A 172 -2.02 -30.67 14.25
C ASP A 172 -1.83 -30.87 15.76
N ALA A 173 -0.79 -30.27 16.33
CA ALA A 173 -0.56 -30.29 17.77
C ALA A 173 -1.71 -29.60 18.53
N ALA A 174 -2.10 -28.40 18.11
CA ALA A 174 -3.15 -27.64 18.77
C ALA A 174 -4.53 -28.32 18.69
N ILE A 175 -4.88 -28.93 17.56
CA ILE A 175 -6.13 -29.70 17.40
C ILE A 175 -6.10 -30.99 18.23
N GLY A 176 -4.93 -31.62 18.40
CA GLY A 176 -4.74 -32.79 19.25
C GLY A 176 -5.02 -32.53 20.74
N GLU A 177 -4.85 -31.28 21.19
CA GLU A 177 -5.14 -30.84 22.56
C GLU A 177 -6.63 -30.53 22.82
N LEU A 178 -7.43 -30.38 21.75
CA LEU A 178 -8.87 -30.16 21.85
C LEU A 178 -9.63 -31.46 22.13
N GLN A 179 -10.83 -31.35 22.71
CA GLN A 179 -11.73 -32.48 22.96
C GLN A 179 -13.13 -32.22 22.41
N GLY A 180 -13.91 -33.30 22.23
CA GLY A 180 -15.33 -33.22 21.91
C GLY A 180 -15.64 -32.44 20.64
N ASP A 181 -16.61 -31.52 20.72
CA ASP A 181 -17.08 -30.75 19.57
C ASP A 181 -16.05 -29.72 19.10
N ALA A 182 -15.25 -29.13 20.00
CA ALA A 182 -14.16 -28.21 19.64
C ALA A 182 -13.15 -28.88 18.69
N GLN A 183 -12.76 -30.12 18.99
CA GLN A 183 -11.86 -30.88 18.12
C GLN A 183 -12.49 -31.20 16.76
N LYS A 184 -13.76 -31.63 16.74
CA LYS A 184 -14.46 -31.95 15.49
C LYS A 184 -14.55 -30.72 14.58
N VAL A 185 -14.95 -29.58 15.12
CA VAL A 185 -15.09 -28.32 14.36
C VAL A 185 -13.73 -27.86 13.83
N ALA A 186 -12.71 -27.83 14.68
CA ALA A 186 -11.37 -27.42 14.26
C ALA A 186 -10.78 -28.33 13.18
N LYS A 187 -11.01 -29.65 13.27
CA LYS A 187 -10.60 -30.60 12.25
C LYS A 187 -11.35 -30.42 10.93
N ALA A 188 -12.66 -30.22 10.98
CA ALA A 188 -13.46 -29.94 9.78
C ALA A 188 -13.02 -28.65 9.08
N MET A 189 -12.71 -27.60 9.85
CA MET A 189 -12.13 -26.37 9.29
C MET A 189 -10.75 -26.61 8.68
N LYS A 190 -9.86 -27.34 9.37
CA LYS A 190 -8.55 -27.71 8.83
C LYS A 190 -8.69 -28.42 7.48
N ASP A 191 -9.53 -29.44 7.41
CA ASP A 191 -9.73 -30.25 6.21
C ASP A 191 -10.22 -29.38 5.03
N ASP A 192 -11.10 -28.42 5.30
CA ASP A 192 -11.57 -27.45 4.29
C ASP A 192 -10.46 -26.50 3.80
N TYR A 193 -9.70 -25.86 4.70
CA TYR A 193 -8.61 -24.95 4.31
C TYR A 193 -7.46 -25.67 3.58
N VAL A 194 -7.12 -26.89 3.99
CA VAL A 194 -6.07 -27.68 3.35
C VAL A 194 -6.52 -28.17 1.97
N THR A 195 -7.74 -28.68 1.85
CA THR A 195 -8.28 -29.21 0.57
C THR A 195 -8.54 -28.09 -0.43
N ASN A 196 -9.04 -26.94 0.03
CA ASN A 196 -9.46 -25.83 -0.83
C ASN A 196 -8.44 -24.68 -0.83
N ARG A 197 -7.15 -24.96 -0.59
CA ARG A 197 -6.08 -23.96 -0.49
C ARG A 197 -6.04 -22.99 -1.66
N ASP A 198 -6.08 -23.49 -2.89
CA ASP A 198 -6.00 -22.66 -4.10
C ASP A 198 -7.22 -21.75 -4.27
N LYS A 199 -8.39 -22.17 -3.75
CA LYS A 199 -9.60 -21.34 -3.70
C LYS A 199 -9.40 -20.16 -2.73
N TYR A 200 -8.95 -20.41 -1.51
CA TYR A 200 -8.71 -19.35 -0.51
C TYR A 200 -7.64 -18.35 -0.97
N TRP A 201 -6.57 -18.86 -1.59
CA TRP A 201 -5.57 -18.00 -2.23
C TRP A 201 -6.17 -17.21 -3.40
N GLY A 202 -6.95 -17.87 -4.27
CA GLY A 202 -7.64 -17.22 -5.38
C GLY A 202 -8.63 -16.14 -4.93
N GLU A 203 -9.35 -16.37 -3.84
CA GLU A 203 -10.25 -15.39 -3.22
C GLU A 203 -9.45 -14.18 -2.71
N TRP A 204 -8.33 -14.37 -2.01
CA TRP A 204 -7.43 -13.27 -1.65
C TRP A 204 -6.94 -12.49 -2.88
N MET A 205 -6.51 -13.21 -3.92
CA MET A 205 -6.10 -12.58 -5.18
C MET A 205 -7.27 -11.82 -5.84
N ALA A 206 -8.51 -12.25 -5.59
CA ALA A 206 -9.75 -11.64 -6.07
C ALA A 206 -10.30 -10.49 -5.22
N VAL A 207 -9.87 -10.32 -3.95
CA VAL A 207 -10.13 -9.10 -3.11
C VAL A 207 -9.50 -7.82 -3.71
N LYS A 208 -8.97 -7.95 -4.93
CA LYS A 208 -8.55 -6.93 -5.89
C LYS A 208 -7.26 -6.21 -5.48
N MET A 209 -6.71 -5.51 -6.47
CA MET A 209 -5.53 -4.64 -6.41
C MET A 209 -5.49 -3.68 -5.21
N TYR A 210 -6.64 -3.40 -4.59
CA TYR A 210 -6.81 -2.49 -3.46
C TYR A 210 -5.98 -2.89 -2.24
N ALA A 211 -6.05 -4.16 -1.86
CA ALA A 211 -5.35 -4.72 -0.70
C ALA A 211 -3.85 -4.88 -0.99
N ARG A 212 -3.52 -5.39 -2.19
CA ARG A 212 -2.15 -5.59 -2.67
C ARG A 212 -1.34 -4.30 -2.80
N ARG A 213 -1.97 -3.13 -2.80
CA ARG A 213 -1.29 -1.83 -2.91
C ARG A 213 -1.34 -1.01 -1.63
N ALA A 214 -2.37 -1.21 -0.80
CA ALA A 214 -2.55 -0.48 0.44
C ALA A 214 -2.01 -1.23 1.67
N VAL A 215 -2.31 -2.53 1.81
CA VAL A 215 -2.09 -3.29 3.06
C VAL A 215 -0.99 -4.34 2.95
N SER A 216 -0.74 -4.92 1.77
CA SER A 216 0.12 -6.10 1.64
C SER A 216 1.62 -5.85 1.84
N GLY A 217 2.07 -4.61 1.62
CA GLY A 217 3.46 -4.20 1.87
C GLY A 217 3.76 -3.93 3.36
N ASP A 218 2.75 -4.06 4.23
CA ASP A 218 2.85 -3.76 5.65
C ASP A 218 2.45 -4.95 6.52
N GLU A 219 2.82 -4.91 7.79
CA GLU A 219 2.33 -5.89 8.76
C GLU A 219 0.85 -5.65 9.05
N PRO A 220 0.04 -6.69 9.23
CA PRO A 220 0.43 -8.11 9.34
C PRO A 220 0.58 -8.87 8.01
N TYR A 221 0.17 -8.27 6.89
CA TYR A 221 0.03 -9.00 5.63
C TYR A 221 1.37 -9.40 5.06
N ARG A 222 2.39 -8.52 5.11
CA ARG A 222 3.70 -8.74 4.49
C ARG A 222 4.32 -10.09 4.88
N SER A 223 4.37 -10.38 6.17
CA SER A 223 4.97 -11.61 6.69
C SER A 223 4.13 -12.85 6.34
N LEU A 224 2.83 -12.79 6.60
CA LEU A 224 1.87 -13.87 6.32
C LEU A 224 1.87 -14.26 4.85
N LEU A 225 1.83 -13.27 3.97
CA LEU A 225 1.74 -13.46 2.54
C LEU A 225 3.01 -14.03 1.91
N ARG A 226 4.19 -13.62 2.39
CA ARG A 226 5.48 -14.22 1.98
C ARG A 226 5.54 -15.70 2.36
N GLN A 227 5.10 -16.01 3.58
CA GLN A 227 5.05 -17.40 4.05
C GLN A 227 4.09 -18.24 3.20
N LEU A 228 2.87 -17.74 2.95
CA LEU A 228 1.90 -18.45 2.11
C LEU A 228 2.40 -18.65 0.67
N ALA A 229 3.00 -17.64 0.05
CA ALA A 229 3.55 -17.79 -1.30
C ALA A 229 4.58 -18.93 -1.35
N LYS A 230 5.47 -19.02 -0.35
CA LYS A 230 6.44 -20.11 -0.23
C LYS A 230 5.76 -21.47 -0.06
N ASP A 231 4.76 -21.56 0.82
CA ASP A 231 4.02 -22.82 1.08
C ASP A 231 3.18 -23.27 -0.13
N LEU A 232 2.80 -22.33 -0.99
CA LEU A 232 2.13 -22.57 -2.28
C LEU A 232 3.11 -22.97 -3.40
N GLY A 233 4.41 -23.04 -3.11
CA GLY A 233 5.43 -23.45 -4.08
C GLY A 233 5.99 -22.33 -4.94
N THR A 234 5.71 -21.07 -4.61
CA THR A 234 6.40 -19.94 -5.24
C THR A 234 7.86 -19.94 -4.80
N VAL A 235 8.77 -20.09 -5.76
CA VAL A 235 10.21 -20.02 -5.51
C VAL A 235 10.59 -18.54 -5.40
N GLU A 236 10.68 -18.04 -4.18
CA GLU A 236 11.21 -16.69 -3.93
C GLU A 236 12.67 -16.64 -4.37
N VAL A 237 13.00 -15.71 -5.26
CA VAL A 237 14.39 -15.47 -5.67
C VAL A 237 15.15 -15.00 -4.44
N LYS A 238 16.38 -15.49 -4.26
CA LYS A 238 17.20 -15.04 -3.11
C LYS A 238 17.33 -13.52 -3.15
N PRO A 239 17.18 -12.83 -1.99
CA PRO A 239 17.32 -11.38 -1.92
C PRO A 239 18.60 -10.92 -2.60
N ARG A 240 18.46 -9.89 -3.43
CA ARG A 240 19.57 -9.36 -4.22
C ARG A 240 19.63 -7.84 -4.05
N SER A 241 20.82 -7.37 -3.68
CA SER A 241 21.06 -5.94 -3.55
C SER A 241 20.84 -5.23 -4.89
N PHE A 242 20.54 -3.93 -4.86
CA PHE A 242 20.40 -3.14 -6.08
C PHE A 242 21.68 -3.20 -6.93
N GLN A 243 22.86 -3.14 -6.30
CA GLN A 243 24.13 -3.27 -7.01
C GLN A 243 24.25 -4.63 -7.70
N ASP A 244 23.97 -5.73 -7.01
CA ASP A 244 24.13 -7.08 -7.57
C ASP A 244 23.07 -7.40 -8.63
N SER A 245 22.01 -6.62 -8.69
CA SER A 245 20.90 -6.77 -9.62
C SER A 245 21.13 -6.15 -10.99
N VAL A 246 22.22 -5.40 -11.18
CA VAL A 246 22.52 -4.75 -12.46
C VAL A 246 23.78 -5.32 -13.11
N ASP A 247 23.76 -5.45 -14.43
CA ASP A 247 24.94 -5.81 -15.22
C ASP A 247 26.03 -4.71 -15.20
N ALA A 248 27.25 -5.10 -15.59
CA ALA A 248 28.44 -4.23 -15.59
C ALA A 248 28.24 -2.84 -16.24
N PRO A 249 27.53 -2.67 -17.39
CA PRO A 249 27.31 -1.35 -17.99
C PRO A 249 26.50 -0.40 -17.11
N PHE A 250 25.70 -0.92 -16.18
CA PHE A 250 24.81 -0.14 -15.32
C PHE A 250 25.41 0.15 -13.94
N LYS A 251 26.41 -0.62 -13.49
CA LYS A 251 26.99 -0.55 -12.13
C LYS A 251 27.36 0.87 -11.71
N GLN A 252 27.99 1.65 -12.58
CA GLN A 252 28.37 3.02 -12.26
C GLN A 252 27.15 3.91 -12.00
N TRP A 253 26.11 3.79 -12.82
CA TRP A 253 24.87 4.55 -12.68
C TRP A 253 24.06 4.11 -11.47
N ALA A 254 23.99 2.80 -11.20
CA ALA A 254 23.39 2.28 -9.98
C ALA A 254 24.08 2.83 -8.73
N ALA A 255 25.42 2.86 -8.72
CA ALA A 255 26.19 3.43 -7.60
C ALA A 255 26.00 4.94 -7.44
N GLU A 256 25.81 5.68 -8.53
CA GLU A 256 25.49 7.12 -8.47
C GLU A 256 24.09 7.36 -7.88
N ILE A 257 23.11 6.56 -8.29
CA ILE A 257 21.74 6.61 -7.75
C ILE A 257 21.71 6.25 -6.27
N GLU A 258 22.38 5.17 -5.88
CA GLU A 258 22.42 4.71 -4.48
C GLU A 258 23.03 5.75 -3.53
N LYS A 259 24.05 6.48 -4.00
CA LYS A 259 24.71 7.53 -3.21
C LYS A 259 23.93 8.85 -3.15
N ASN A 260 22.96 9.05 -4.03
CA ASN A 260 22.16 10.26 -4.12
C ASN A 260 20.73 10.00 -3.64
N GLU A 261 20.49 10.28 -2.35
CA GLU A 261 19.19 10.07 -1.69
C GLU A 261 18.05 10.80 -2.41
N GLU A 262 18.26 12.03 -2.85
CA GLU A 262 17.23 12.83 -3.52
C GLU A 262 16.84 12.22 -4.88
N LEU A 263 17.85 11.85 -5.68
CA LEU A 263 17.62 11.18 -6.96
C LEU A 263 16.94 9.82 -6.77
N LEU A 264 17.36 9.04 -5.78
CA LEU A 264 16.74 7.76 -5.47
C LEU A 264 15.25 7.97 -5.14
N ILE A 265 14.92 8.94 -4.28
CA ILE A 265 13.54 9.30 -3.95
C ILE A 265 12.76 9.74 -5.21
N LYS A 266 13.37 10.50 -6.12
CA LYS A 266 12.70 10.90 -7.37
C LYS A 266 12.39 9.69 -8.27
N LEU A 267 13.32 8.74 -8.38
CA LEU A 267 13.15 7.56 -9.23
C LEU A 267 12.20 6.51 -8.64
N THR A 268 12.17 6.35 -7.31
CA THR A 268 11.41 5.27 -6.64
C THR A 268 10.24 5.76 -5.80
N ASN A 269 10.07 7.07 -5.59
CA ASN A 269 9.08 7.64 -4.68
C ASN A 269 9.15 7.09 -3.23
N TYR A 270 10.26 6.46 -2.84
CA TYR A 270 10.47 5.91 -1.49
C TYR A 270 10.90 7.01 -0.52
N ARG A 271 9.93 7.73 0.03
CA ARG A 271 10.14 8.86 0.94
C ARG A 271 10.68 8.45 2.30
N GLU A 272 10.36 7.25 2.75
CA GLU A 272 10.81 6.75 4.05
C GLU A 272 12.16 6.02 3.93
N LEU A 273 13.07 6.22 4.90
CA LEU A 273 14.40 5.58 4.85
C LEU A 273 14.29 4.05 4.82
N ARG A 274 13.30 3.48 5.51
CA ARG A 274 13.08 2.03 5.54
C ARG A 274 12.78 1.46 4.15
N GLU A 275 11.96 2.13 3.35
CA GLU A 275 11.64 1.71 1.98
C GLU A 275 12.89 1.73 1.08
N ARG A 276 13.72 2.76 1.23
CA ARG A 276 15.01 2.84 0.52
C ARG A 276 15.95 1.70 0.93
N VAL A 277 16.05 1.41 2.22
CA VAL A 277 16.89 0.30 2.73
C VAL A 277 16.39 -1.05 2.22
N ASP A 278 15.09 -1.30 2.30
CA ASP A 278 14.47 -2.53 1.79
C ASP A 278 14.75 -2.69 0.30
N PHE A 279 14.54 -1.64 -0.51
CA PHE A 279 14.84 -1.66 -1.95
C PHE A 279 16.31 -1.89 -2.29
N LEU A 280 17.22 -1.25 -1.57
CA LEU A 280 18.66 -1.37 -1.83
C LEU A 280 19.20 -2.74 -1.41
N GLY A 281 18.61 -3.36 -0.39
CA GLY A 281 18.95 -4.70 0.08
C GLY A 281 18.28 -5.83 -0.71
N ASP A 282 17.05 -5.60 -1.18
CA ASP A 282 16.26 -6.56 -1.94
C ASP A 282 15.35 -5.83 -2.95
N THR A 283 15.84 -5.71 -4.18
CA THR A 283 15.19 -4.83 -5.18
C THR A 283 14.03 -5.51 -5.92
N HIS A 284 13.92 -6.83 -5.85
CA HIS A 284 12.97 -7.67 -6.60
C HIS A 284 12.94 -7.34 -8.11
N ALA A 285 14.12 -7.02 -8.65
CA ALA A 285 14.29 -6.65 -10.03
C ALA A 285 15.71 -6.96 -10.51
N VAL A 286 15.86 -7.23 -11.80
CA VAL A 286 17.16 -7.44 -12.46
C VAL A 286 17.23 -6.57 -13.71
N TRP A 287 18.37 -5.92 -13.92
CA TRP A 287 18.67 -5.12 -15.11
C TRP A 287 19.85 -5.75 -15.85
N ALA A 288 19.54 -6.48 -16.92
CA ALA A 288 20.50 -7.31 -17.61
C ALA A 288 20.50 -7.04 -19.12
N ILE A 289 21.68 -7.01 -19.73
CA ILE A 289 21.89 -6.98 -21.17
C ILE A 289 21.55 -8.36 -21.74
N GLU A 290 20.92 -8.40 -22.92
CA GLU A 290 20.69 -9.64 -23.66
C GLU A 290 21.93 -10.55 -23.69
N GLY A 291 21.78 -11.78 -23.16
CA GLY A 291 22.85 -12.77 -23.08
C GLY A 291 23.59 -12.82 -21.74
N SER A 292 23.23 -11.97 -20.77
CA SER A 292 23.75 -12.04 -19.41
C SER A 292 23.27 -13.27 -18.64
N ASP A 293 24.13 -13.79 -17.78
CA ASP A 293 23.83 -14.90 -16.86
C ASP A 293 22.86 -14.48 -15.74
N LEU A 294 22.63 -13.17 -15.55
CA LEU A 294 21.62 -12.67 -14.62
C LEU A 294 20.18 -12.95 -15.12
N ILE A 295 19.99 -13.25 -16.40
CA ILE A 295 18.68 -13.48 -17.01
C ILE A 295 18.18 -14.90 -16.66
N PRO A 296 17.07 -15.04 -15.93
CA PRO A 296 16.48 -16.34 -15.65
C PRO A 296 15.99 -17.02 -16.94
N GLU A 297 15.94 -18.35 -16.97
CA GLU A 297 15.52 -19.15 -18.14
C GLU A 297 14.19 -18.67 -18.74
N LYS A 298 13.21 -18.33 -17.89
CA LYS A 298 11.88 -17.86 -18.33
C LYS A 298 11.92 -16.53 -19.10
N ALA A 299 12.95 -15.71 -18.87
CA ALA A 299 13.14 -14.43 -19.55
C ALA A 299 14.06 -14.56 -20.80
N LYS A 300 14.67 -15.74 -21.03
CA LYS A 300 15.49 -15.95 -22.22
C LYS A 300 14.61 -15.94 -23.47
N GLY A 301 15.03 -15.14 -24.46
CA GLY A 301 14.30 -15.00 -25.73
C GLY A 301 13.25 -13.89 -25.75
N LEU A 302 13.07 -13.15 -24.64
CA LEU A 302 12.33 -11.89 -24.68
C LEU A 302 12.99 -10.94 -25.67
N LYS A 303 12.17 -10.27 -26.48
CA LYS A 303 12.63 -9.35 -27.54
C LYS A 303 12.48 -7.90 -27.06
N PRO A 304 13.59 -7.17 -26.85
CA PRO A 304 13.53 -5.76 -26.48
C PRO A 304 12.67 -4.94 -27.44
N GLU A 305 11.82 -4.08 -26.89
CA GLU A 305 11.02 -3.15 -27.68
C GLU A 305 11.90 -2.01 -28.20
N LYS A 306 11.70 -1.60 -29.46
CA LYS A 306 12.47 -0.48 -30.04
C LYS A 306 12.21 0.86 -29.36
N SER A 307 11.01 1.05 -28.82
CA SER A 307 10.56 2.27 -28.14
C SER A 307 11.30 2.49 -26.82
N THR A 308 11.35 1.46 -25.97
CA THR A 308 11.90 1.54 -24.62
C THR A 308 13.36 1.09 -24.54
N GLY A 309 13.79 0.23 -25.46
CA GLY A 309 15.12 -0.37 -25.45
C GLY A 309 15.26 -1.64 -24.63
N TYR A 310 14.19 -2.14 -24.03
CA TYR A 310 14.18 -3.34 -23.21
C TYR A 310 12.88 -4.11 -23.34
N ALA A 311 12.91 -5.38 -22.94
CA ALA A 311 11.74 -6.18 -22.63
C ALA A 311 11.68 -6.39 -21.12
N VAL A 312 10.48 -6.69 -20.60
CA VAL A 312 10.30 -6.97 -19.17
C VAL A 312 9.53 -8.27 -18.97
N LEU A 313 10.09 -9.18 -18.19
CA LEU A 313 9.34 -10.27 -17.56
C LEU A 313 8.78 -9.75 -16.24
N ARG A 314 7.47 -9.90 -16.02
CA ARG A 314 6.81 -9.65 -14.74
C ARG A 314 6.29 -10.97 -14.19
N GLU A 315 6.74 -11.31 -12.99
CA GLU A 315 6.19 -12.41 -12.20
C GLU A 315 5.50 -11.82 -10.97
N ASP A 316 4.17 -11.86 -10.92
CA ASP A 316 3.41 -11.48 -9.72
C ASP A 316 3.58 -12.59 -8.68
N LEU A 317 4.31 -12.30 -7.60
CA LEU A 317 4.53 -13.23 -6.50
C LEU A 317 3.34 -13.28 -5.52
N GLY A 318 2.27 -12.56 -5.85
CA GLY A 318 1.19 -12.22 -4.93
C GLY A 318 1.55 -11.02 -4.08
N SER A 319 0.55 -10.46 -3.39
CA SER A 319 0.83 -9.56 -2.24
C SER A 319 1.44 -8.21 -2.61
N GLY A 320 1.29 -7.79 -3.87
CA GLY A 320 1.83 -6.52 -4.36
C GLY A 320 3.33 -6.55 -4.69
N TYR A 321 3.98 -7.71 -4.55
CA TYR A 321 5.37 -7.92 -4.92
C TYR A 321 5.45 -8.48 -6.34
N ASN A 322 6.27 -7.84 -7.18
CA ASN A 322 6.59 -8.34 -8.51
C ASN A 322 8.09 -8.63 -8.55
N GLU A 323 8.46 -9.77 -9.12
CA GLU A 323 9.81 -9.98 -9.63
C GLU A 323 9.86 -9.49 -11.07
N LEU A 324 10.79 -8.56 -11.33
CA LEU A 324 10.95 -7.95 -12.65
C LEU A 324 12.30 -8.31 -13.26
N THR A 325 12.31 -8.85 -14.47
CA THR A 325 13.55 -8.98 -15.25
C THR A 325 13.51 -8.06 -16.44
N PHE A 326 14.32 -7.00 -16.42
CA PHE A 326 14.54 -6.12 -17.57
C PHE A 326 15.67 -6.68 -18.43
N VAL A 327 15.36 -6.99 -19.68
CA VAL A 327 16.30 -7.48 -20.69
C VAL A 327 16.53 -6.38 -21.73
N PHE A 328 17.72 -5.77 -21.71
CA PHE A 328 18.09 -4.64 -22.55
C PHE A 328 18.73 -5.09 -23.87
N ASP A 329 18.39 -4.42 -24.97
CA ASP A 329 19.00 -4.67 -26.28
C ASP A 329 20.51 -4.47 -26.20
N LYS A 330 21.27 -5.51 -26.53
CA LYS A 330 22.75 -5.47 -26.51
C LYS A 330 23.37 -4.47 -27.49
N LYS A 331 22.59 -3.95 -28.44
CA LYS A 331 23.01 -2.90 -29.38
C LYS A 331 22.90 -1.50 -28.77
N LEU A 332 22.20 -1.34 -27.65
CA LEU A 332 22.13 -0.05 -26.97
C LEU A 332 23.43 0.27 -26.25
N SER A 333 23.85 1.52 -26.35
CA SER A 333 25.04 2.03 -25.69
C SER A 333 24.89 3.52 -25.36
N GLY A 334 25.81 4.02 -24.53
CA GLY A 334 25.91 5.44 -24.16
C GLY A 334 24.59 6.01 -23.63
N ALA A 335 24.23 7.20 -24.12
CA ALA A 335 23.06 7.94 -23.64
C ALA A 335 21.71 7.22 -23.88
N LYS A 336 21.61 6.40 -24.94
CA LYS A 336 20.39 5.63 -25.22
C LYS A 336 20.20 4.49 -24.21
N LEU A 337 21.29 3.78 -23.90
CA LEU A 337 21.28 2.75 -22.85
C LEU A 337 20.97 3.38 -21.47
N LYS A 338 21.57 4.54 -21.18
CA LYS A 338 21.31 5.29 -19.95
C LYS A 338 19.83 5.70 -19.83
N ARG A 339 19.23 6.20 -20.91
CA ARG A 339 17.80 6.53 -20.96
C ARG A 339 16.95 5.29 -20.65
N ALA A 340 17.20 4.18 -21.35
CA ALA A 340 16.46 2.94 -21.14
C ALA A 340 16.57 2.46 -19.68
N PHE A 341 17.77 2.54 -19.09
CA PHE A 341 18.00 2.15 -17.69
C PHE A 341 17.20 3.03 -16.71
N LEU A 342 17.30 4.35 -16.81
CA LEU A 342 16.52 5.28 -15.96
C LEU A 342 15.01 5.12 -16.16
N HIS A 343 14.58 4.93 -17.40
CA HIS A 343 13.18 4.66 -17.74
C HIS A 343 12.68 3.39 -17.04
N SER A 344 13.47 2.31 -17.05
CA SER A 344 13.08 1.05 -16.43
C SER A 344 12.92 1.14 -14.89
N LEU A 345 13.71 2.00 -14.23
CA LEU A 345 13.57 2.27 -12.79
C LEU A 345 12.24 2.96 -12.48
N ILE A 346 11.88 3.97 -13.26
CA ILE A 346 10.60 4.67 -13.14
C ILE A 346 9.45 3.71 -13.47
N TYR A 347 9.56 2.95 -14.56
CA TYR A 347 8.57 1.93 -14.94
C TYR A 347 8.30 0.95 -13.80
N ARG A 348 9.35 0.39 -13.18
CA ARG A 348 9.23 -0.50 -12.01
C ARG A 348 8.40 0.16 -10.91
N GLN A 349 8.67 1.43 -10.62
CA GLN A 349 7.97 2.13 -9.55
C GLN A 349 6.50 2.40 -9.92
N LEU A 350 6.23 2.79 -11.16
CA LEU A 350 4.87 3.10 -11.59
C LEU A 350 3.96 1.87 -11.68
N LEU A 351 4.51 0.66 -11.85
CA LEU A 351 3.75 -0.60 -11.78
C LEU A 351 3.00 -0.78 -10.45
N THR A 352 3.53 -0.24 -9.36
CA THR A 352 2.96 -0.38 -8.02
C THR A 352 2.45 0.94 -7.45
N ASP A 353 2.37 2.00 -8.28
CA ASP A 353 1.91 3.31 -7.83
C ASP A 353 0.39 3.32 -7.58
N PHE A 354 0.04 3.13 -6.31
CA PHE A 354 -1.34 3.12 -5.86
C PHE A 354 -2.10 4.40 -6.23
N GLN A 355 -1.48 5.57 -6.11
CA GLN A 355 -2.19 6.83 -6.33
C GLN A 355 -2.52 7.02 -7.80
N LEU A 356 -1.56 6.74 -8.70
CA LEU A 356 -1.81 6.77 -10.15
C LEU A 356 -3.00 5.85 -10.51
N LEU A 357 -2.96 4.62 -10.04
CA LEU A 357 -3.91 3.60 -10.48
C LEU A 357 -5.27 3.72 -9.80
N ALA A 358 -5.32 4.22 -8.57
CA ALA A 358 -6.57 4.54 -7.88
C ALA A 358 -7.27 5.74 -8.53
N THR A 359 -6.53 6.82 -8.84
CA THR A 359 -7.10 7.99 -9.53
C THR A 359 -7.63 7.61 -10.91
N ALA A 360 -6.92 6.76 -11.66
CA ALA A 360 -7.34 6.32 -12.99
C ALA A 360 -8.53 5.34 -13.00
N GLY A 361 -8.87 4.74 -11.86
CA GLY A 361 -9.84 3.65 -11.77
C GLY A 361 -11.23 3.99 -12.30
N GLY A 362 -11.66 5.26 -12.22
CA GLY A 362 -12.96 5.69 -12.73
C GLY A 362 -13.19 5.43 -14.23
N ASP A 363 -12.13 5.39 -15.03
CA ASP A 363 -12.22 5.13 -16.47
C ASP A 363 -12.40 3.65 -16.80
N TRP A 364 -12.25 2.77 -15.81
CA TRP A 364 -12.37 1.32 -15.95
C TRP A 364 -13.61 0.77 -15.26
N ALA A 365 -14.40 1.66 -14.67
CA ALA A 365 -15.61 1.30 -13.97
C ALA A 365 -16.64 0.71 -14.93
N GLU A 366 -17.35 -0.32 -14.45
CA GLU A 366 -18.57 -0.75 -15.10
C GLU A 366 -19.63 0.34 -14.96
N ARG A 367 -20.44 0.52 -15.99
CA ARG A 367 -21.50 1.52 -16.01
C ARG A 367 -22.85 0.86 -16.18
N ASN A 368 -23.82 1.33 -15.41
CA ASN A 368 -25.22 0.99 -15.58
C ASN A 368 -25.73 1.54 -16.93
N PRO A 369 -26.89 1.05 -17.42
CA PRO A 369 -27.50 1.57 -18.66
C PRO A 369 -27.78 3.08 -18.64
N ASP A 370 -27.89 3.69 -17.46
CA ASP A 370 -28.08 5.13 -17.27
C ASP A 370 -26.75 5.93 -17.20
N GLY A 371 -25.61 5.27 -17.44
CA GLY A 371 -24.27 5.86 -17.44
C GLY A 371 -23.62 6.00 -16.06
N THR A 372 -24.36 5.71 -14.98
CA THR A 372 -23.82 5.76 -13.61
C THR A 372 -22.81 4.64 -13.36
N VAL A 373 -21.75 4.94 -12.60
CA VAL A 373 -20.73 3.96 -12.23
C VAL A 373 -21.29 2.94 -11.25
N VAL A 374 -21.08 1.66 -11.53
CA VAL A 374 -21.36 0.58 -10.59
C VAL A 374 -20.38 0.68 -9.43
N ASN A 375 -20.91 0.73 -8.21
CA ASN A 375 -20.09 0.80 -6.99
C ASN A 375 -19.03 -0.32 -6.98
N ASN A 376 -17.83 0.00 -6.51
CA ASN A 376 -16.72 -0.95 -6.35
C ASN A 376 -16.15 -1.53 -7.67
N THR A 377 -16.45 -0.93 -8.82
CA THR A 377 -15.87 -1.33 -10.12
C THR A 377 -14.79 -0.39 -10.66
N SER A 378 -14.63 0.82 -10.09
CA SER A 378 -13.64 1.81 -10.51
C SER A 378 -12.19 1.40 -10.22
N ILE A 379 -11.58 0.59 -11.09
CA ILE A 379 -10.22 0.04 -10.91
C ILE A 379 -9.54 -0.19 -12.23
N VAL A 380 -8.28 0.25 -12.35
CA VAL A 380 -7.40 -0.24 -13.40
C VAL A 380 -7.15 -1.74 -13.21
N PRO A 381 -7.53 -2.61 -14.16
CA PRO A 381 -7.25 -4.05 -14.06
C PRO A 381 -5.75 -4.35 -14.14
N ASP A 382 -5.26 -5.37 -13.43
CA ASP A 382 -3.83 -5.75 -13.35
C ASP A 382 -3.11 -5.87 -14.71
N GLU A 383 -3.84 -6.38 -15.71
CA GLU A 383 -3.33 -6.56 -17.08
C GLU A 383 -2.94 -5.22 -17.73
N TYR A 384 -3.45 -4.11 -17.21
CA TYR A 384 -3.14 -2.74 -17.67
C TYR A 384 -2.13 -2.01 -16.78
N ASP A 385 -1.65 -2.56 -15.66
CA ASP A 385 -0.55 -1.92 -14.91
C ASP A 385 0.68 -1.67 -15.80
N PRO A 386 1.14 -2.64 -16.63
CA PRO A 386 2.25 -2.40 -17.55
C PRO A 386 1.98 -1.27 -18.54
N LEU A 387 0.73 -1.07 -18.94
CA LEU A 387 0.33 0.02 -19.81
C LEU A 387 0.54 1.37 -19.13
N TYR A 388 0.00 1.56 -17.92
CA TYR A 388 0.17 2.80 -17.16
C TYR A 388 1.64 3.06 -16.80
N ALA A 389 2.36 2.02 -16.37
CA ALA A 389 3.78 2.12 -16.06
C ALA A 389 4.59 2.55 -17.28
N ARG A 390 4.33 1.97 -18.47
CA ARG A 390 5.01 2.35 -19.71
C ARG A 390 4.66 3.76 -20.15
N CYS A 391 3.36 4.06 -20.28
CA CYS A 391 2.91 5.37 -20.77
C CYS A 391 3.29 6.52 -19.82
N GLY A 392 3.35 6.26 -18.52
CA GLY A 392 3.80 7.23 -17.53
C GLY A 392 5.31 7.41 -17.46
N ALA A 393 6.10 6.34 -17.62
CA ALA A 393 7.56 6.38 -17.47
C ALA A 393 8.25 7.25 -18.52
N ASP A 394 7.75 7.28 -19.76
CA ASP A 394 8.29 8.14 -20.81
C ASP A 394 8.20 9.61 -20.43
N GLY A 395 7.01 10.05 -19.99
CA GLY A 395 6.77 11.41 -19.56
C GLY A 395 7.49 11.78 -18.27
N ALA A 396 7.50 10.87 -17.30
CA ALA A 396 8.20 11.07 -16.03
C ALA A 396 9.71 11.25 -16.23
N LEU A 397 10.33 10.45 -17.11
CA LEU A 397 11.75 10.61 -17.42
C LEU A 397 12.03 11.92 -18.16
N ASP A 398 11.19 12.30 -19.11
CA ASP A 398 11.34 13.58 -19.82
C ASP A 398 11.22 14.77 -18.87
N SER A 399 10.19 14.80 -18.01
CA SER A 399 10.02 15.83 -16.97
C SER A 399 11.21 15.86 -16.00
N LEU A 400 11.71 14.70 -15.58
CA LEU A 400 12.87 14.60 -14.68
C LEU A 400 14.13 15.19 -15.34
N ILE A 401 14.40 14.86 -16.61
CA ILE A 401 15.55 15.41 -17.33
C ILE A 401 15.42 16.92 -17.49
N ILE A 402 14.25 17.42 -17.89
CA ILE A 402 14.00 18.85 -18.10
C ILE A 402 14.18 19.64 -16.80
N GLY A 403 13.63 19.13 -15.69
CA GLY A 403 13.63 19.83 -14.41
C GLY A 403 14.96 19.75 -13.66
N PHE A 404 15.66 18.61 -13.76
CA PHE A 404 16.73 18.27 -12.83
C PHE A 404 18.08 17.93 -13.49
N SER A 405 18.26 18.11 -14.81
CA SER A 405 19.57 17.86 -15.43
C SER A 405 20.70 18.72 -14.85
N GLY A 406 20.38 19.92 -14.35
CA GLY A 406 21.33 20.78 -13.65
C GLY A 406 21.72 20.29 -12.26
N ASP A 407 20.85 19.49 -11.61
CA ASP A 407 21.01 19.04 -10.24
C ASP A 407 21.64 17.64 -10.17
N PHE A 408 21.33 16.77 -11.14
CA PHE A 408 21.78 15.38 -11.16
C PHE A 408 22.66 15.08 -12.38
N PRO A 409 23.99 14.93 -12.20
CA PRO A 409 24.92 14.66 -13.30
C PRO A 409 24.58 13.44 -14.15
N ILE A 410 23.97 12.41 -13.56
CA ILE A 410 23.49 11.22 -14.27
C ILE A 410 22.54 11.57 -15.43
N LEU A 411 21.77 12.65 -15.35
CA LEU A 411 20.78 13.05 -16.35
C LEU A 411 21.42 13.79 -17.54
N ASN A 412 22.67 14.23 -17.42
CA ASN A 412 23.35 14.97 -18.48
C ASN A 412 23.55 14.12 -19.73
N GLY A 413 23.21 14.72 -20.88
CA GLY A 413 23.34 14.09 -22.20
C GLY A 413 22.30 13.00 -22.48
N VAL A 414 21.36 12.74 -21.57
CA VAL A 414 20.24 11.81 -21.81
C VAL A 414 19.25 12.50 -22.75
N PRO A 415 18.83 11.86 -23.86
CA PRO A 415 17.89 12.47 -24.80
C PRO A 415 16.50 12.59 -24.17
N VAL A 416 15.84 13.71 -24.48
CA VAL A 416 14.44 14.01 -24.13
C VAL A 416 13.58 13.78 -25.37
N ASN A 417 12.49 13.03 -25.23
CA ASN A 417 11.59 12.74 -26.36
C ASN A 417 10.60 13.89 -26.60
N GLN A 418 10.08 14.48 -25.52
CA GLN A 418 9.14 15.61 -25.54
C GLN A 418 9.56 16.68 -24.53
N LYS A 419 9.61 17.95 -24.96
CA LYS A 419 10.01 19.08 -24.11
C LYS A 419 8.84 19.92 -23.58
N ASN A 420 7.67 19.82 -24.22
CA ASN A 420 6.49 20.59 -23.84
C ASN A 420 5.70 19.80 -22.77
N PRO A 421 5.52 20.33 -21.54
CA PRO A 421 4.81 19.62 -20.46
C PRO A 421 3.38 19.20 -20.80
N GLU A 422 2.61 20.04 -21.49
CA GLU A 422 1.26 19.68 -21.91
C GLU A 422 1.25 18.53 -22.91
N LYS A 423 2.24 18.52 -23.82
CA LYS A 423 2.40 17.40 -24.76
C LYS A 423 2.88 16.13 -24.06
N ILE A 424 3.73 16.22 -23.03
CA ILE A 424 4.13 15.05 -22.22
C ILE A 424 2.88 14.36 -21.66
N ILE A 425 2.01 15.12 -21.01
CA ILE A 425 0.75 14.59 -20.45
C ILE A 425 -0.14 14.04 -21.57
N SER A 426 -0.30 14.78 -22.66
CA SER A 426 -1.15 14.36 -23.79
C SER A 426 -0.65 13.09 -24.47
N ASP A 427 0.66 12.93 -24.64
CA ASP A 427 1.28 11.75 -25.28
C ASP A 427 1.08 10.51 -24.38
N GLY A 428 1.29 10.65 -23.06
CA GLY A 428 1.02 9.60 -22.08
C GLY A 428 -0.46 9.22 -22.00
N HIS A 429 -1.36 10.20 -21.98
CA HIS A 429 -2.82 9.97 -21.96
C HIS A 429 -3.29 9.26 -23.22
N LYS A 430 -2.81 9.70 -24.39
CA LYS A 430 -3.09 9.05 -25.67
C LYS A 430 -2.60 7.60 -25.68
N CYS A 431 -1.40 7.33 -25.18
CA CYS A 431 -0.84 5.99 -25.04
C CYS A 431 -1.76 5.08 -24.19
N VAL A 432 -2.29 5.58 -23.07
CA VAL A 432 -3.24 4.84 -22.22
C VAL A 432 -4.57 4.59 -22.93
N VAL A 433 -5.16 5.62 -23.55
CA VAL A 433 -6.45 5.49 -24.26
C VAL A 433 -6.35 4.52 -25.44
N GLU A 434 -5.24 4.54 -26.18
CA GLU A 434 -5.02 3.62 -27.30
C GLU A 434 -4.77 2.19 -26.83
N GLY A 435 -3.94 2.00 -25.80
CA GLY A 435 -3.64 0.67 -25.25
C GLY A 435 -4.76 0.05 -24.42
N GLY A 436 -5.65 0.86 -23.85
CA GLY A 436 -6.76 0.40 -23.01
C GLY A 436 -8.01 0.01 -23.80
N LYS A 437 -8.10 0.37 -25.08
CA LYS A 437 -9.26 0.03 -25.91
C LYS A 437 -9.40 -1.48 -26.13
N PRO A 438 -10.63 -2.00 -26.22
CA PRO A 438 -11.91 -1.28 -26.11
C PRO A 438 -12.44 -1.16 -24.66
N LYS A 439 -11.68 -1.59 -23.65
CA LYS A 439 -12.17 -1.75 -22.27
C LYS A 439 -12.20 -0.45 -21.48
N ILE A 440 -11.27 0.47 -21.74
CA ILE A 440 -11.27 1.79 -21.11
C ILE A 440 -12.44 2.63 -21.61
N TYR A 441 -13.05 3.40 -20.70
CA TYR A 441 -14.16 4.29 -21.02
C TYR A 441 -13.73 5.38 -22.02
N VAL A 442 -14.35 5.34 -23.18
CA VAL A 442 -14.25 6.36 -24.21
C VAL A 442 -15.67 6.71 -24.64
N PRO A 443 -16.13 7.95 -24.38
CA PRO A 443 -17.46 8.38 -24.78
C PRO A 443 -17.61 8.34 -26.30
N ALA A 444 -18.85 8.25 -26.78
CA ALA A 444 -19.13 8.33 -28.20
C ALA A 444 -18.74 9.72 -28.72
N LYS A 445 -18.31 9.81 -29.98
CA LYS A 445 -17.85 11.08 -30.58
C LYS A 445 -18.93 12.17 -30.61
N ASP A 446 -20.19 11.76 -30.57
CA ASP A 446 -21.40 12.57 -30.67
C ASP A 446 -22.19 12.61 -29.35
N ASP A 447 -21.59 12.19 -28.24
CA ASP A 447 -22.21 12.30 -26.93
C ASP A 447 -22.29 13.78 -26.49
N GLU A 448 -23.48 14.36 -26.62
CA GLU A 448 -23.74 15.76 -26.27
C GLU A 448 -23.65 16.05 -24.76
N PHE A 449 -23.57 15.00 -23.94
CA PHE A 449 -23.40 15.11 -22.49
C PHE A 449 -21.94 14.87 -22.04
N ASP A 450 -21.01 14.58 -22.97
CA ASP A 450 -19.60 14.47 -22.65
C ASP A 450 -18.92 15.84 -22.51
N MET A 451 -18.64 16.21 -21.26
CA MET A 451 -17.95 17.46 -20.90
C MET A 451 -16.47 17.24 -20.53
N GLU A 452 -16.03 15.98 -20.38
CA GLU A 452 -14.73 15.64 -19.79
C GLU A 452 -13.77 14.98 -20.81
N GLY A 453 -14.30 14.42 -21.90
CA GLY A 453 -13.52 13.77 -22.95
C GLY A 453 -13.13 12.32 -22.62
N PRO A 454 -12.26 11.70 -23.42
CA PRO A 454 -11.90 10.29 -23.24
C PRO A 454 -11.02 10.08 -22.00
N ALA A 455 -11.39 9.10 -21.17
CA ALA A 455 -10.64 8.67 -20.00
C ALA A 455 -10.07 9.83 -19.13
N PRO A 456 -10.92 10.73 -18.60
CA PRO A 456 -10.48 11.91 -17.88
C PRO A 456 -9.76 11.57 -16.56
N ALA A 457 -10.12 10.47 -15.91
CA ALA A 457 -9.51 10.05 -14.65
C ALA A 457 -8.03 9.65 -14.86
N SER A 458 -7.72 9.00 -15.97
CA SER A 458 -6.38 8.60 -16.39
C SER A 458 -5.51 9.81 -16.73
N ARG A 459 -6.10 10.83 -17.35
CA ARG A 459 -5.41 12.09 -17.60
C ARG A 459 -5.04 12.79 -16.30
N LEU A 460 -5.97 12.88 -15.35
CA LEU A 460 -5.72 13.43 -14.02
C LEU A 460 -4.66 12.63 -13.26
N ALA A 461 -4.72 11.30 -13.35
CA ALA A 461 -3.77 10.41 -12.70
C ALA A 461 -2.34 10.63 -13.22
N LEU A 462 -2.17 10.70 -14.54
CA LEU A 462 -0.87 11.02 -15.16
C LEU A 462 -0.39 12.41 -14.76
N PHE A 463 -1.26 13.41 -14.75
CA PHE A 463 -0.92 14.77 -14.29
C PHE A 463 -0.40 14.78 -12.84
N GLN A 464 -1.12 14.16 -11.91
CA GLN A 464 -0.72 14.07 -10.50
C GLN A 464 0.60 13.30 -10.31
N MET A 465 0.81 12.25 -11.10
CA MET A 465 2.05 11.47 -11.07
C MET A 465 3.24 12.29 -11.60
N LEU A 466 3.07 12.97 -12.73
CA LEU A 466 4.14 13.75 -13.38
C LEU A 466 4.61 14.94 -12.54
N ALA A 467 3.73 15.56 -11.75
CA ALA A 467 4.07 16.66 -10.85
C ALA A 467 5.24 16.33 -9.89
N ARG A 468 5.49 15.05 -9.61
CA ARG A 468 6.61 14.60 -8.74
C ARG A 468 7.98 14.73 -9.41
N PHE A 469 8.01 14.66 -10.74
CA PHE A 469 9.19 14.72 -11.60
C PHE A 469 9.43 16.13 -12.15
N GLU A 470 8.53 17.07 -11.90
CA GLU A 470 8.67 18.46 -12.28
C GLU A 470 9.38 19.25 -11.17
N LYS A 471 10.31 20.11 -11.58
CA LYS A 471 10.90 21.11 -10.68
C LYS A 471 9.99 22.32 -10.66
N ILE A 472 9.01 22.30 -9.76
CA ILE A 472 8.16 23.46 -9.51
C ILE A 472 8.95 24.35 -8.56
N ASP A 473 9.50 25.45 -9.07
CA ASP A 473 10.05 26.54 -8.26
C ASP A 473 8.89 27.25 -7.55
N VAL A 474 8.36 26.61 -6.52
CA VAL A 474 7.43 27.26 -5.61
C VAL A 474 8.25 28.23 -4.78
N ASN A 475 7.95 29.53 -4.91
CA ASN A 475 8.45 30.51 -3.95
C ASN A 475 7.79 30.23 -2.58
N MET A 476 8.36 29.28 -1.84
CA MET A 476 7.89 28.85 -0.52
C MET A 476 7.85 30.01 0.47
N ALA A 477 8.65 31.07 0.26
CA ALA A 477 8.59 32.29 1.07
C ALA A 477 7.31 33.12 0.83
N GLY A 478 6.62 32.93 -0.31
CA GLY A 478 5.31 33.53 -0.59
C GLY A 478 4.12 32.62 -0.29
N MET A 479 4.34 31.31 -0.07
CA MET A 479 3.29 30.34 0.31
C MET A 479 3.35 29.92 1.79
N GLY A 480 4.44 30.22 2.48
CA GLY A 480 4.62 29.98 3.92
C GLY A 480 3.78 30.88 4.82
N ASP A 481 3.07 31.86 4.26
CA ASP A 481 2.13 32.68 5.02
C ASP A 481 0.82 31.93 5.37
N ASP A 482 0.50 30.78 4.73
CA ASP A 482 -0.79 30.09 4.91
C ASP A 482 -0.74 28.61 5.34
N ALA A 483 0.42 27.94 5.43
CA ALA A 483 0.49 26.55 5.91
C ALA A 483 1.40 26.41 7.15
N LYS A 484 0.80 26.16 8.31
CA LYS A 484 1.54 25.84 9.55
C LYS A 484 2.14 24.44 9.44
N ARG A 485 3.46 24.31 9.64
CA ARG A 485 4.14 23.03 9.95
C ARG A 485 3.38 22.31 11.06
N THR A 486 3.26 20.99 10.94
CA THR A 486 2.61 20.16 11.97
C THR A 486 3.65 19.50 12.88
N GLU A 487 3.24 19.12 14.09
CA GLU A 487 4.12 18.41 15.04
C GLU A 487 4.55 17.03 14.49
N GLU A 488 3.79 16.45 13.55
CA GLU A 488 4.11 15.19 12.89
C GLU A 488 5.29 15.35 11.92
N ASP A 489 5.37 16.47 11.19
CA ASP A 489 6.51 16.79 10.32
C ASP A 489 7.81 16.93 11.13
N ASP A 490 7.73 17.59 12.30
CA ASP A 490 8.89 17.79 13.18
C ASP A 490 9.34 16.47 13.85
N ALA A 491 8.39 15.60 14.22
CA ALA A 491 8.67 14.28 14.78
C ALA A 491 9.32 13.33 13.75
N ILE A 492 8.92 13.42 12.47
CA ILE A 492 9.54 12.67 11.37
C ILE A 492 10.98 13.14 11.17
N ASP A 493 11.23 14.45 11.10
CA ASP A 493 12.57 15.02 10.94
C ASP A 493 13.53 14.57 12.06
N ASP A 494 13.07 14.54 13.30
CA ASP A 494 13.89 14.15 14.44
C ASP A 494 14.13 12.64 14.53
N ALA A 495 13.14 11.82 14.17
CA ALA A 495 13.32 10.38 14.03
C ALA A 495 14.33 10.04 12.90
N GLU A 496 14.30 10.77 11.79
CA GLU A 496 15.24 10.60 10.68
C GLU A 496 16.68 10.98 11.06
N LYS A 497 16.87 12.05 11.83
CA LYS A 497 18.19 12.43 12.36
C LYS A 497 18.76 11.34 13.27
N LEU A 498 17.96 10.82 14.20
CA LEU A 498 18.38 9.76 15.12
C LEU A 498 18.80 8.49 14.36
N LEU A 499 18.04 8.13 13.32
CA LEU A 499 18.33 6.96 12.49
C LEU A 499 19.64 7.14 11.69
N LYS A 500 19.91 8.35 11.18
CA LYS A 500 21.18 8.69 10.51
C LYS A 500 22.36 8.66 11.48
N GLU A 501 22.19 9.11 12.73
CA GLU A 501 23.23 9.04 13.75
C GLU A 501 23.56 7.60 14.19
N LEU A 502 22.55 6.76 14.36
CA LEU A 502 22.73 5.35 14.70
C LEU A 502 23.48 4.59 13.60
N LYS A 503 23.21 4.88 12.33
CA LYS A 503 23.97 4.31 11.21
C LYS A 503 25.42 4.77 11.17
N LYS A 504 25.68 6.07 11.38
CA LYS A 504 27.07 6.56 11.48
C LYS A 504 27.83 5.88 12.62
N LYS A 505 27.18 5.63 13.76
CA LYS A 505 27.76 4.87 14.86
C LYS A 505 28.02 3.40 14.47
N GLN A 506 27.08 2.73 13.83
CA GLN A 506 27.26 1.35 13.37
C GLN A 506 28.36 1.21 12.31
N GLU A 507 28.48 2.15 11.38
CA GLU A 507 29.57 2.16 10.39
C GLU A 507 30.93 2.45 11.03
N ALA A 508 30.97 3.34 12.01
CA ALA A 508 32.18 3.60 12.80
C ALA A 508 32.60 2.38 13.62
N GLU A 509 31.64 1.66 14.23
CA GLU A 509 31.88 0.42 14.97
C GLU A 509 32.32 -0.73 14.06
N LYS A 510 31.77 -0.85 12.85
CA LYS A 510 32.26 -1.80 11.83
C LYS A 510 33.68 -1.49 11.39
N LYS A 511 34.00 -0.22 11.11
CA LYS A 511 35.37 0.22 10.80
C LYS A 511 36.34 -0.01 11.97
N ALA A 512 35.90 0.13 13.21
CA ALA A 512 36.72 -0.11 14.39
C ALA A 512 36.93 -1.60 14.69
N ARG A 513 36.05 -2.48 14.18
CA ARG A 513 36.17 -3.95 14.34
C ARG A 513 37.00 -4.64 13.26
N GLY A 514 37.37 -3.96 12.19
CA GLY A 514 38.32 -4.47 11.20
C GLY A 514 37.83 -5.67 10.38
N ASP A 515 36.54 -5.69 10.02
CA ASP A 515 35.99 -6.57 8.98
C ASP A 515 35.76 -5.80 7.67
#